data_AF-A0A7W4G9G7-F1
#
_entry.id   AF-A0A7W4G9G7-F1
#
_cell.length_a   1.000
_cell.length_b   1.000
_cell.length_c   1.000
_cell.angle_alpha   90.00
_cell.angle_beta   90.00
_cell.angle_gamma   90.00
#
_symmetry.space_group_name_H-M   'P 1'
#
loop_
_entity.id
_entity.type
_entity.pdbx_description
1 polymer ?
#
loop_
_entity_poly.entity_id
_entity_poly.type
_entity_poly.pdbx_seq_one_letter_code
_entity_poly.pdbx_strand_id
1 'polypeptide(L)'
;MYFDLTSLGIHFDSIIIWGLLMACLYNLLLKFTIEDRSSSPLVISLIMLVSYGLSYEFVDLNAGMYVYLIWVKYDFLTIIALLVSHKLLKLPYTSTLKYILAGLTINTLIFLGIHIDIVVFDNKNYWWFWSFYSIGITVIDFFMVVTLIFGKDWLHIGKLLSKRKQKKQITNFKNC
;
A
#
# COMPACT_ATOMS: atom_id res chain seq x y z
N MET A 1 17.97 -20.71 12.49
CA MET A 1 18.32 -19.31 12.18
C MET A 1 17.10 -18.63 11.58
N TYR A 2 16.12 -18.30 12.43
CA TYR A 2 14.84 -17.65 12.06
C TYR A 2 14.81 -16.16 12.49
N PHE A 3 15.90 -15.69 13.12
CA PHE A 3 15.93 -14.45 13.90
C PHE A 3 16.41 -13.20 13.15
N ASP A 4 17.02 -13.34 11.97
CA ASP A 4 17.55 -12.17 11.24
C ASP A 4 16.49 -11.47 10.37
N LEU A 5 15.52 -12.21 9.84
CA LEU A 5 14.43 -11.65 9.02
C LEU A 5 13.42 -10.85 9.85
N THR A 6 13.15 -11.28 11.08
CA THR A 6 12.22 -10.57 11.99
C THR A 6 12.83 -9.27 12.52
N SER A 7 14.10 -9.27 12.92
CA SER A 7 14.77 -8.03 13.37
C SER A 7 14.87 -7.02 12.23
N LEU A 8 15.29 -7.47 11.04
CA LEU A 8 15.37 -6.63 9.84
C LEU A 8 13.98 -6.11 9.42
N GLY A 9 12.96 -6.97 9.43
CA GLY A 9 11.58 -6.62 9.12
C GLY A 9 11.04 -5.52 10.03
N ILE A 10 11.24 -5.62 11.34
CA ILE A 10 10.82 -4.60 12.32
C ILE A 10 11.47 -3.24 12.05
N HIS A 11 12.76 -3.23 11.68
CA HIS A 11 13.44 -1.99 11.32
C HIS A 11 12.89 -1.38 10.02
N PHE A 12 12.58 -2.21 9.02
CA PHE A 12 11.96 -1.73 7.78
C PHE A 12 10.55 -1.21 8.01
N ASP A 13 9.73 -1.90 8.80
CA ASP A 13 8.38 -1.46 9.16
C ASP A 13 8.43 -0.10 9.90
N SER A 14 9.39 0.08 10.80
CA SER A 14 9.63 1.35 11.49
C SER A 14 9.95 2.49 10.51
N ILE A 15 10.78 2.22 9.49
CA ILE A 15 11.11 3.20 8.43
C ILE A 15 9.86 3.54 7.61
N ILE A 16 9.03 2.55 7.27
CA ILE A 16 7.78 2.77 6.54
C ILE A 16 6.80 3.61 7.35
N ILE A 17 6.60 3.32 8.64
CA ILE A 17 5.74 4.10 9.53
C ILE A 17 6.23 5.55 9.62
N TRP A 18 7.54 5.74 9.75
CA TRP A 18 8.13 7.08 9.75
C TRP A 18 7.90 7.80 8.41
N GLY A 19 8.02 7.08 7.28
CA GLY A 19 7.68 7.59 5.96
C GLY A 19 6.21 7.99 5.83
N LEU A 20 5.29 7.19 6.36
CA LEU A 20 3.85 7.49 6.41
C LEU A 20 3.56 8.73 7.28
N LEU A 21 4.25 8.88 8.40
CA LEU A 21 4.15 10.05 9.28
C LEU A 21 4.58 11.31 8.52
N MET A 22 5.74 11.26 7.86
CA MET A 22 6.26 12.38 7.08
C MET A 22 5.33 12.72 5.91
N ALA A 23 4.77 11.72 5.22
CA ALA A 23 3.81 11.94 4.15
C ALA A 23 2.50 12.57 4.66
N CYS A 24 2.03 12.18 5.86
CA CYS A 24 0.86 12.76 6.49
C CYS A 24 1.09 14.23 6.87
N LEU A 25 2.21 14.54 7.54
CA LEU A 25 2.59 15.91 7.89
C LEU A 25 2.78 16.80 6.66
N TYR A 26 3.43 16.27 5.61
CA TYR A 26 3.61 16.97 4.35
C TYR A 26 2.26 17.33 3.69
N ASN A 27 1.31 16.37 3.65
CA ASN A 27 -0.02 16.64 3.11
C ASN A 27 -0.83 17.61 3.98
N LEU A 28 -0.64 17.59 5.30
CA LEU A 28 -1.22 18.57 6.22
C LEU A 28 -0.72 19.99 5.95
N LEU A 29 0.60 20.18 5.86
CA LEU A 29 1.21 21.48 5.56
C LEU A 29 0.75 22.04 4.22
N LEU A 30 0.66 21.19 3.20
CA LEU A 30 0.21 21.61 1.88
C LEU A 30 -1.27 21.96 1.83
N LYS A 31 -2.09 21.35 2.71
CA LYS A 31 -3.49 21.73 2.83
C LYS A 31 -3.65 23.13 3.41
N PHE A 32 -2.78 23.54 4.34
CA PHE A 32 -2.77 24.89 4.89
C PHE A 32 -2.14 25.91 3.93
N THR A 33 -1.16 25.51 3.12
CA THR A 33 -0.44 26.42 2.21
C THR A 33 -1.17 26.62 0.88
N ILE A 34 -1.86 25.59 0.38
CA ILE A 34 -2.52 25.59 -0.93
C ILE A 34 -4.03 25.45 -0.72
N GLU A 35 -4.74 26.57 -0.86
CA GLU A 35 -6.17 26.70 -0.55
C GLU A 35 -7.06 25.75 -1.38
N ASP A 36 -6.72 25.53 -2.66
CA ASP A 36 -7.49 24.67 -3.59
C ASP A 36 -7.11 23.18 -3.56
N ARG A 37 -6.21 22.76 -2.67
CA ARG A 37 -5.77 21.35 -2.65
C ARG A 37 -6.87 20.44 -2.12
N SER A 38 -7.17 19.37 -2.87
CA SER A 38 -8.15 18.35 -2.44
C SER A 38 -7.75 17.73 -1.10
N SER A 39 -8.70 17.54 -0.19
CA SER A 39 -8.45 16.90 1.11
C SER A 39 -8.21 15.38 1.03
N SER A 40 -8.41 14.77 -0.14
CA SER A 40 -8.31 13.31 -0.34
C SER A 40 -6.93 12.73 0.04
N PRO A 41 -5.78 13.23 -0.48
CA PRO A 41 -4.46 12.70 -0.12
C PRO A 41 -4.15 12.76 1.38
N LEU A 42 -4.61 13.81 2.07
CA LEU A 42 -4.43 13.99 3.51
C LEU A 42 -5.20 12.92 4.31
N VAL A 43 -6.46 12.69 3.95
CA VAL A 43 -7.30 11.68 4.60
C VAL A 43 -6.72 10.28 4.37
N ILE A 44 -6.23 9.99 3.16
CA ILE A 44 -5.58 8.71 2.85
C ILE A 44 -4.32 8.54 3.70
N SER A 45 -3.43 9.53 3.75
CA SER A 45 -2.20 9.44 4.55
C SER A 45 -2.48 9.27 6.04
N LEU A 46 -3.52 9.93 6.57
CA LEU A 46 -3.91 9.80 7.97
C LEU A 46 -4.40 8.38 8.28
N ILE A 47 -5.29 7.81 7.45
CA ILE A 47 -5.81 6.45 7.63
C ILE A 47 -4.68 5.42 7.52
N MET A 48 -3.78 5.59 6.55
CA MET A 48 -2.61 4.72 6.38
C MET A 48 -1.70 4.77 7.62
N LEU A 49 -1.38 5.96 8.12
CA LEU A 49 -0.55 6.14 9.31
C LEU A 49 -1.19 5.49 10.54
N VAL A 50 -2.48 5.75 10.78
CA VAL A 50 -3.20 5.17 11.93
C VAL A 50 -3.21 3.65 11.82
N SER A 51 -3.52 3.09 10.65
CA SER A 51 -3.63 1.64 10.56
C SER A 51 -2.29 0.92 10.62
N TYR A 52 -1.23 1.46 10.01
CA TYR A 52 0.11 0.86 10.11
C TYR A 52 0.65 1.01 11.53
N GLY A 53 0.40 2.16 12.19
CA GLY A 53 0.76 2.36 13.59
C GLY A 53 0.03 1.41 14.55
N LEU A 54 -1.29 1.23 14.36
CA LEU A 54 -2.06 0.25 15.14
C LEU A 54 -1.59 -1.18 14.85
N SER A 55 -1.33 -1.54 13.59
CA SER A 55 -0.83 -2.88 13.29
C SER A 55 0.55 -3.13 13.91
N TYR A 56 1.39 -2.11 14.03
CA TYR A 56 2.71 -2.27 14.66
C TYR A 56 2.61 -2.49 16.17
N GLU A 57 1.74 -1.72 16.86
CA GLU A 57 1.61 -1.79 18.33
C GLU A 57 0.82 -3.02 18.80
N PHE A 58 -0.23 -3.42 18.06
CA PHE A 58 -1.17 -4.46 18.50
C PHE A 58 -0.87 -5.86 17.95
N VAL A 59 0.07 -6.00 17.00
CA VAL A 59 0.46 -7.32 16.51
C VAL A 59 1.51 -7.91 17.45
N ASP A 60 1.07 -8.84 18.28
CA ASP A 60 1.97 -9.68 19.07
C ASP A 60 2.87 -10.51 18.13
N LEU A 61 4.16 -10.18 18.12
CA LEU A 61 5.18 -10.92 17.38
C LEU A 61 5.31 -12.38 17.86
N ASN A 62 4.77 -12.69 19.04
CA ASN A 62 4.67 -14.06 19.58
C ASN A 62 3.61 -14.93 18.87
N ALA A 63 2.78 -14.38 17.97
CA ALA A 63 1.79 -15.16 17.21
C ALA A 63 2.41 -16.09 16.15
N GLY A 64 3.74 -16.09 16.00
CA GLY A 64 4.46 -17.04 15.14
C GLY A 64 4.00 -16.98 13.68
N MET A 65 3.62 -18.12 13.10
CA MET A 65 3.27 -18.21 11.68
C MET A 65 1.90 -17.58 11.34
N TYR A 66 1.09 -17.24 12.35
CA TYR A 66 -0.23 -16.63 12.15
C TYR A 66 -0.17 -15.10 11.99
N VAL A 67 1.01 -14.48 12.22
CA VAL A 67 1.22 -13.03 12.06
C VAL A 67 0.81 -12.55 10.66
N TYR A 68 1.12 -13.32 9.62
CA TYR A 68 0.79 -12.95 8.23
C TYR A 68 -0.71 -12.86 7.96
N LEU A 69 -1.54 -13.71 8.60
CA LEU A 69 -3.00 -13.60 8.50
C LEU A 69 -3.55 -12.38 9.23
N ILE A 70 -2.91 -12.00 10.33
CA ILE A 70 -3.29 -10.80 11.07
C ILE A 70 -3.03 -9.58 10.18
N TRP A 71 -1.88 -9.49 9.52
CA TRP A 71 -1.58 -8.42 8.56
C TRP A 71 -2.56 -8.37 7.38
N VAL A 72 -2.95 -9.51 6.82
CA VAL A 72 -4.04 -9.58 5.81
C VAL A 72 -5.33 -8.95 6.31
N LYS A 73 -5.71 -9.20 7.58
CA LYS A 73 -6.91 -8.60 8.16
C LYS A 73 -6.79 -7.08 8.31
N TYR A 74 -5.62 -6.57 8.70
CA TYR A 74 -5.38 -5.13 8.81
C TYR A 74 -5.37 -4.44 7.44
N ASP A 75 -4.76 -5.04 6.41
CA ASP A 75 -4.85 -4.53 5.03
C ASP A 75 -6.30 -4.51 4.52
N PHE A 76 -7.07 -5.55 4.80
CA PHE A 76 -8.48 -5.56 4.41
C PHE A 76 -9.28 -4.47 5.14
N LEU A 77 -9.00 -4.29 6.44
CA LEU A 77 -9.62 -3.23 7.24
C LEU A 77 -9.25 -1.83 6.74
N THR A 78 -8.00 -1.59 6.31
CA THR A 78 -7.60 -0.30 5.72
C THR A 78 -8.29 -0.02 4.41
N ILE A 79 -8.40 -1.01 3.53
CA ILE A 79 -9.12 -0.87 2.26
C ILE A 79 -10.57 -0.45 2.54
N ILE A 80 -11.24 -1.10 3.48
CA ILE A 80 -12.62 -0.74 3.88
C ILE A 80 -12.65 0.68 4.45
N ALA A 81 -11.75 1.01 5.39
CA ALA A 81 -11.69 2.33 6.00
C ALA A 81 -11.50 3.43 4.96
N LEU A 82 -10.60 3.24 3.98
CA LEU A 82 -10.37 4.19 2.88
C LEU A 82 -11.62 4.42 2.05
N LEU A 83 -12.31 3.35 1.65
CA LEU A 83 -13.54 3.43 0.84
C LEU A 83 -14.69 4.09 1.61
N VAL A 84 -14.87 3.71 2.88
CA VAL A 84 -15.89 4.30 3.77
C VAL A 84 -15.62 5.78 4.00
N SER A 85 -14.38 6.17 4.34
CA SER A 85 -14.01 7.58 4.54
C SER A 85 -14.21 8.42 3.28
N HIS A 86 -13.88 7.89 2.10
CA HIS A 86 -14.13 8.62 0.84
C HIS A 86 -15.63 8.79 0.55
N LYS A 87 -16.45 7.79 0.88
CA LYS A 87 -17.91 7.86 0.74
C LYS A 87 -18.53 8.85 1.73
N LEU A 88 -18.12 8.81 3.00
CA LEU A 88 -18.65 9.69 4.06
C LEU A 88 -18.26 11.15 3.84
N LEU A 89 -17.00 11.41 3.46
CA LEU A 89 -16.48 12.76 3.23
C LEU A 89 -16.73 13.27 1.80
N LYS A 90 -17.41 12.49 0.95
CA LYS A 90 -17.71 12.80 -0.46
C LYS A 90 -16.47 13.26 -1.24
N LEU A 91 -15.34 12.60 -1.00
CA LEU A 91 -14.05 12.98 -1.57
C LEU A 91 -13.91 12.49 -3.02
N PRO A 92 -13.23 13.25 -3.89
CA PRO A 92 -12.98 12.80 -5.25
C PRO A 92 -12.04 11.60 -5.27
N TYR A 93 -12.27 10.67 -6.20
CA TYR A 93 -11.38 9.54 -6.45
C TYR A 93 -10.10 10.00 -7.14
N THR A 94 -9.08 10.30 -6.33
CA THR A 94 -7.76 10.74 -6.81
C THR A 94 -6.90 9.57 -7.30
N SER A 95 -5.88 9.84 -8.12
CA SER A 95 -4.91 8.80 -8.51
C SER A 95 -4.20 8.19 -7.28
N THR A 96 -3.95 9.00 -6.25
CA THR A 96 -3.37 8.54 -4.97
C THR A 96 -4.18 7.39 -4.37
N LEU A 97 -5.51 7.53 -4.29
CA LEU A 97 -6.37 6.46 -3.78
C LEU A 97 -6.25 5.17 -4.59
N LYS A 98 -6.16 5.27 -5.92
CA LYS A 98 -6.05 4.08 -6.79
C LYS A 98 -4.74 3.34 -6.57
N TYR A 99 -3.64 4.06 -6.46
CA TYR A 99 -2.33 3.45 -6.19
C TYR A 99 -2.24 2.85 -4.80
N ILE A 100 -2.81 3.50 -3.78
CA ILE A 100 -2.83 2.97 -2.42
C ILE A 100 -3.70 1.72 -2.34
N LEU A 101 -4.90 1.72 -2.94
CA LEU A 101 -5.72 0.51 -3.03
C LEU A 101 -5.00 -0.61 -3.77
N ALA A 102 -4.33 -0.31 -4.89
CA ALA A 102 -3.55 -1.30 -5.62
C ALA A 102 -2.39 -1.84 -4.77
N GLY A 103 -1.65 -0.96 -4.09
CA GLY A 103 -0.56 -1.34 -3.19
C GLY A 103 -1.03 -2.28 -2.09
N LEU A 104 -2.07 -1.89 -1.34
CA LEU A 104 -2.68 -2.72 -0.30
C LEU A 104 -3.15 -4.08 -0.85
N THR A 105 -3.82 -4.11 -2.01
CA THR A 105 -4.26 -5.39 -2.59
C THR A 105 -3.11 -6.32 -2.97
N ILE A 106 -2.01 -5.78 -3.53
CA ILE A 106 -0.84 -6.59 -3.85
C ILE A 106 -0.16 -7.06 -2.55
N ASN A 107 -0.08 -6.19 -1.55
CA ASN A 107 0.50 -6.53 -0.24
C ASN A 107 -0.28 -7.69 0.41
N THR A 108 -1.60 -7.60 0.44
CA THR A 108 -2.50 -8.66 0.92
C THR A 108 -2.28 -9.99 0.18
N LEU A 109 -2.13 -9.96 -1.15
CA LEU A 109 -1.87 -11.16 -1.95
C LEU A 109 -0.52 -11.80 -1.60
N ILE A 110 0.51 -11.00 -1.34
CA ILE A 110 1.82 -11.51 -0.93
C ILE A 110 1.74 -12.13 0.47
N PHE A 111 1.09 -11.47 1.43
CA PHE A 111 0.91 -12.03 2.78
C PHE A 111 0.11 -13.34 2.77
N LEU A 112 -0.92 -13.43 1.94
CA LEU A 112 -1.63 -14.70 1.71
C LEU A 112 -0.72 -15.76 1.09
N GLY A 113 0.13 -15.38 0.14
CA GLY A 113 1.14 -16.26 -0.44
C GLY A 113 2.10 -16.83 0.60
N ILE A 114 2.62 -15.97 1.49
CA ILE A 114 3.46 -16.39 2.62
C ILE A 114 2.70 -17.34 3.54
N HIS A 115 1.45 -17.01 3.89
CA HIS A 115 0.65 -17.86 4.77
C HIS A 115 0.42 -19.24 4.17
N ILE A 116 0.08 -19.33 2.89
CA ILE A 116 -0.12 -20.61 2.19
C ILE A 116 1.20 -21.40 2.15
N ASP A 117 2.31 -20.77 1.77
CA ASP A 117 3.62 -21.43 1.68
C ASP A 117 4.07 -22.02 3.02
N ILE A 118 3.90 -21.25 4.08
CA ILE A 118 4.35 -21.63 5.42
C ILE A 118 3.41 -22.60 6.11
N VAL A 119 2.10 -22.35 6.06
CA VAL A 119 1.12 -23.07 6.90
C VAL A 119 0.49 -24.24 6.15
N VAL A 120 0.26 -24.12 4.84
CA VAL A 120 -0.39 -25.18 4.04
C VAL A 120 0.66 -26.13 3.46
N PHE A 121 1.74 -25.60 2.89
CA PHE A 121 2.80 -26.40 2.30
C PHE A 121 3.90 -26.82 3.29
N ASP A 122 3.84 -26.33 4.53
CA ASP A 122 4.81 -26.59 5.61
C ASP A 122 6.28 -26.32 5.21
N ASN A 123 6.50 -25.39 4.28
CA ASN A 123 7.84 -24.99 3.82
C ASN A 123 8.51 -24.10 4.88
N LYS A 124 9.03 -24.73 5.94
CA LYS A 124 9.72 -24.06 7.05
C LYS A 124 11.22 -23.81 6.81
N ASN A 125 11.75 -24.35 5.72
CA ASN A 125 13.14 -24.14 5.34
C ASN A 125 13.25 -22.93 4.41
N TYR A 126 14.34 -22.19 4.53
CA TYR A 126 14.60 -21.05 3.65
C TYR A 126 14.66 -21.50 2.18
N TRP A 127 13.87 -20.82 1.35
CA TRP A 127 13.84 -20.96 -0.10
C TRP A 127 13.67 -19.57 -0.73
N TRP A 128 14.08 -19.41 -1.99
CA TRP A 128 14.12 -18.12 -2.72
C TRP A 128 12.82 -17.27 -2.69
N PHE A 129 11.63 -17.89 -2.69
CA PHE A 129 10.34 -17.21 -2.53
C PHE A 129 10.25 -16.36 -1.27
N TRP A 130 10.87 -16.78 -0.16
CA TRP A 130 10.85 -15.97 1.07
C TRP A 130 11.54 -14.62 0.85
N SER A 131 12.68 -14.60 0.15
CA SER A 131 13.35 -13.35 -0.23
C SER A 131 12.48 -12.51 -1.17
N PHE A 132 11.83 -13.16 -2.14
CA PHE A 132 10.94 -12.48 -3.08
C PHE A 132 9.76 -11.82 -2.34
N TYR A 133 9.16 -12.50 -1.37
CA TYR A 133 8.05 -11.96 -0.58
C TYR A 133 8.50 -10.78 0.28
N SER A 134 9.59 -10.91 1.03
CA SER A 134 10.10 -9.83 1.87
C SER A 134 10.46 -8.59 1.07
N ILE A 135 11.21 -8.75 -0.03
CA ILE A 135 11.55 -7.63 -0.93
C ILE A 135 10.29 -7.03 -1.55
N GLY A 136 9.35 -7.88 -1.97
CA GLY A 136 8.09 -7.45 -2.59
C GLY A 136 7.27 -6.54 -1.68
N ILE A 137 7.03 -6.97 -0.43
CA ILE A 137 6.29 -6.19 0.58
C ILE A 137 6.96 -4.83 0.79
N THR A 138 8.25 -4.81 1.13
CA THR A 138 8.98 -3.56 1.41
C THR A 138 8.98 -2.60 0.22
N VAL A 139 9.12 -3.12 -1.00
CA VAL A 139 9.08 -2.29 -2.22
C VAL A 139 7.70 -1.70 -2.45
N ILE A 140 6.63 -2.46 -2.23
CA ILE A 140 5.25 -1.97 -2.38
C ILE A 140 4.94 -0.90 -1.33
N ASP A 141 5.32 -1.13 -0.08
CA ASP A 141 5.14 -0.16 1.01
C ASP A 141 5.89 1.14 0.74
N PHE A 142 7.13 1.02 0.28
CA PHE A 142 7.91 2.18 -0.16
C PHE A 142 7.19 2.96 -1.27
N PHE A 143 6.65 2.28 -2.29
CA PHE A 143 5.88 2.94 -3.34
C PHE A 143 4.58 3.59 -2.83
N MET A 144 3.93 3.02 -1.81
CA MET A 144 2.77 3.64 -1.17
C MET A 144 3.15 4.96 -0.48
N VAL A 145 4.25 4.99 0.29
CA VAL A 145 4.77 6.22 0.92
C VAL A 145 5.11 7.26 -0.14
N VAL A 146 5.87 6.88 -1.18
CA VAL A 146 6.22 7.75 -2.31
C VAL A 146 4.97 8.35 -2.96
N THR A 147 3.95 7.53 -3.19
CA THR A 147 2.69 7.97 -3.79
C THR A 147 1.98 9.02 -2.93
N LEU A 148 1.99 8.86 -1.60
CA LEU A 148 1.41 9.84 -0.68
C LEU A 148 2.15 11.18 -0.69
N ILE A 149 3.48 11.15 -0.82
CA ILE A 149 4.30 12.37 -0.92
C ILE A 149 4.05 13.08 -2.24
N PHE A 150 4.16 12.39 -3.38
CA PHE A 150 3.98 13.06 -4.68
C PHE A 150 2.53 13.50 -4.94
N GLY A 151 1.54 12.85 -4.32
CA GLY A 151 0.15 13.31 -4.27
C GLY A 151 -0.57 13.41 -5.62
N LYS A 152 0.07 13.00 -6.71
CA LYS A 152 -0.41 13.06 -8.09
C LYS A 152 0.03 11.81 -8.84
N ASP A 153 -0.50 11.63 -10.05
CA ASP A 153 -0.22 10.54 -10.99
C ASP A 153 1.26 10.53 -11.44
N TRP A 154 2.20 10.26 -10.51
CA TRP A 154 3.65 10.38 -10.69
C TRP A 154 4.16 9.41 -11.76
N LEU A 155 3.55 8.22 -11.81
CA LEU A 155 3.76 7.21 -12.85
C LEU A 155 3.15 7.57 -14.20
N HIS A 156 2.41 8.68 -14.31
CA HIS A 156 1.74 9.12 -15.55
C HIS A 156 0.86 8.04 -16.22
N ILE A 157 0.37 7.04 -15.47
CA ILE A 157 -0.40 5.92 -16.01
C ILE A 157 -1.69 6.41 -16.69
N GLY A 158 -2.31 7.49 -16.22
CA GLY A 158 -3.42 8.14 -16.93
C GLY A 158 -3.07 8.58 -18.35
N LYS A 159 -1.86 9.10 -18.58
CA LYS A 159 -1.37 9.46 -19.93
C LYS A 159 -1.10 8.22 -20.79
N LEU A 160 -0.59 7.14 -20.20
CA LEU A 160 -0.29 5.90 -20.92
C LEU A 160 -1.58 5.18 -21.36
N LEU A 161 -2.59 5.13 -20.48
CA LEU A 161 -3.89 4.54 -20.77
C LEU A 161 -4.71 5.39 -21.77
N SER A 162 -4.62 6.72 -21.68
CA SER A 162 -5.20 7.63 -22.67
C SER A 162 -4.59 7.43 -24.06
N LYS A 163 -3.25 7.34 -24.16
CA LYS A 163 -2.56 7.04 -25.41
C LYS A 163 -2.96 5.67 -25.98
N ARG A 164 -3.13 4.65 -25.13
CA ARG A 164 -3.62 3.33 -25.56
C ARG A 164 -5.07 3.39 -26.09
N LYS A 165 -5.95 4.16 -25.46
CA LYS A 165 -7.33 4.35 -25.94
C LYS A 165 -7.39 5.09 -27.28
N GLN A 166 -6.63 6.17 -27.44
CA GLN A 166 -6.52 6.88 -28.74
C GLN A 166 -5.95 5.98 -29.83
N LYS A 167 -4.89 5.22 -29.52
CA LYS A 167 -4.31 4.26 -30.48
C LYS A 167 -5.32 3.20 -30.89
N LYS A 168 -6.11 2.67 -29.94
CA LYS A 168 -7.18 1.68 -30.20
C LYS A 168 -8.31 2.24 -31.07
N GLN A 169 -8.70 3.50 -30.86
CA GLN A 169 -9.69 4.19 -31.71
C GLN A 169 -9.18 4.44 -33.14
N ILE A 170 -7.91 4.86 -33.30
CA ILE A 170 -7.31 5.09 -34.62
C ILE A 170 -7.19 3.79 -35.42
N THR A 171 -6.88 2.66 -34.79
CA THR A 171 -6.87 1.35 -35.46
C THR A 171 -8.26 0.87 -35.88
N ASN A 172 -9.31 1.15 -35.08
CA ASN A 172 -10.67 0.79 -35.47
C ASN A 172 -11.19 1.63 -36.65
N PHE A 173 -10.72 2.87 -36.80
CA PHE A 173 -11.11 3.75 -37.91
C PHE A 173 -10.42 3.40 -39.25
N LYS A 174 -9.30 2.66 -39.22
CA LYS A 174 -8.58 2.22 -40.43
C LYS A 174 -9.06 0.86 -40.98
N ASN A 175 -9.91 0.16 -40.23
CA ASN A 175 -10.43 -1.16 -40.58
C ASN A 175 -11.91 -1.14 -41.02
N CYS A 176 -12.49 0.06 -41.21
CA CYS A 176 -13.76 0.30 -41.90
C CYS A 176 -13.46 0.94 -43.26
#